data_AF-A0A0C2D5D0-F1
#
_entry.id   AF-A0A0C2D5D0-F1
#
_cell.length_a   1.000
_cell.length_b   1.000
_cell.length_c   1.000
_cell.angle_alpha   90.00
_cell.angle_beta   90.00
_cell.angle_gamma   90.00
#
_symmetry.space_group_name_H-M   'P 1'
#
loop_
_entity.id
_entity.type
_entity.pdbx_description
1 polymer ?
#
loop_
_entity_poly.entity_id
_entity_poly.type
_entity_poly.pdbx_seq_one_letter_code
_entity_poly.pdbx_strand_id
1 'polypeptide(L)'
;MEFWQNNTCVTFRPRENEEQYAFYTGSMNMCSSSVGRDTTQPQQPVYIGPGCYRFGVTSHEIGHVIGLFHHHQRYDRDAYVKYYPENVDRSDTGNFATVSSKFLDTYGLPYDVGSVMHYAPTEFAINPFFPALMALNENLQGSMGQMEGPSFLDVQIVNRHYKCYEACNNTEVKPKCLNGGYANPLDCSVCKSVPQYCLSGQCAQQGSEVMSVN
;
A
#
# COMPACT_ATOMS: atom_id res chain seq x y z
N MET A 1 -4.83 -7.88 9.48
CA MET A 1 -3.55 -8.63 9.53
C MET A 1 -3.52 -9.73 8.49
N GLU A 2 -4.47 -10.66 8.50
CA GLU A 2 -4.49 -11.82 7.57
C GLU A 2 -4.28 -11.46 6.11
N PHE A 3 -4.95 -10.42 5.59
CA PHE A 3 -4.74 -9.95 4.22
C PHE A 3 -3.26 -9.72 3.88
N TRP A 4 -2.53 -9.01 4.75
CA TRP A 4 -1.12 -8.70 4.54
C TRP A 4 -0.27 -9.98 4.61
N GLN A 5 -0.56 -10.89 5.54
CA GLN A 5 0.17 -12.17 5.64
C GLN A 5 -0.08 -13.10 4.45
N ASN A 6 -1.27 -13.06 3.86
CA ASN A 6 -1.64 -13.93 2.73
C ASN A 6 -1.17 -13.38 1.37
N ASN A 7 -0.66 -12.15 1.33
CA ASN A 7 -0.22 -11.49 0.10
C ASN A 7 1.24 -10.98 0.17
N THR A 8 1.88 -11.09 1.33
CA THR A 8 3.26 -10.68 1.54
C THR A 8 3.99 -11.66 2.46
N CYS A 9 5.31 -11.51 2.57
CA CYS A 9 6.10 -12.26 3.56
C CYS A 9 6.06 -11.67 4.98
N VAL A 10 5.31 -10.58 5.20
CA VAL A 10 5.18 -9.95 6.53
C VAL A 10 4.27 -10.80 7.41
N THR A 11 4.75 -11.14 8.60
CA THR A 11 4.00 -11.92 9.60
C THR A 11 3.68 -11.09 10.83
N PHE A 12 2.49 -11.28 11.40
CA PHE A 12 2.06 -10.70 12.66
C PHE A 12 1.87 -11.84 13.68
N ARG A 13 2.41 -11.67 14.88
CA ARG A 13 2.22 -12.60 15.99
C ARG A 13 1.97 -11.85 17.28
N PRO A 14 1.28 -12.46 18.26
CA PRO A 14 1.21 -11.92 19.61
C PRO A 14 2.63 -11.64 20.13
N ARG A 15 2.79 -10.50 20.79
CA ARG A 15 4.03 -10.14 21.47
C ARG A 15 4.30 -11.14 22.60
N GLU A 16 5.54 -11.56 22.73
CA GLU A 16 6.05 -12.35 23.86
C GLU A 16 6.96 -11.48 24.72
N ASN A 17 8.18 -11.21 24.25
CA ASN A 17 9.21 -10.47 24.97
C ASN A 17 9.89 -9.39 24.10
N GLU A 18 9.33 -9.08 22.92
CA GLU A 18 9.89 -8.09 22.02
C GLU A 18 9.90 -6.71 22.68
N GLU A 19 11.01 -6.00 22.54
CA GLU A 19 11.15 -4.64 23.06
C GLU A 19 10.24 -3.67 22.31
N GLN A 20 10.19 -3.78 20.98
CA GLN A 20 9.44 -2.89 20.10
C GLN A 20 8.23 -3.64 19.52
N TYR A 21 7.03 -3.08 19.68
CA TYR A 21 5.80 -3.73 19.23
C TYR A 21 4.69 -2.72 18.94
N ALA A 22 3.82 -3.07 17.98
CA ALA A 22 2.58 -2.35 17.73
C ALA A 22 1.52 -2.71 18.78
N PHE A 23 0.85 -1.71 19.34
CA PHE A 23 -0.21 -1.86 20.33
C PHE A 23 -1.53 -1.30 19.79
N TYR A 24 -2.43 -2.21 19.44
CA TYR A 24 -3.75 -1.86 18.90
C TYR A 24 -4.70 -1.49 20.03
N THR A 25 -5.29 -0.29 19.96
CA THR A 25 -6.17 0.23 21.01
C THR A 25 -7.35 1.01 20.43
N GLY A 26 -8.51 0.88 21.08
CA GLY A 26 -9.71 1.68 20.79
C GLY A 26 -9.88 2.87 21.74
N SER A 27 -8.84 3.28 22.44
CA SER A 27 -8.92 4.29 23.52
C SER A 27 -9.17 5.73 23.05
N MET A 28 -9.15 5.98 21.74
CA MET A 28 -9.41 7.29 21.14
C MET A 28 -10.42 7.17 20.00
N ASN A 29 -11.21 8.22 19.77
CA ASN A 29 -12.16 8.30 18.66
C ASN A 29 -11.46 8.73 17.36
N MET A 30 -10.44 7.97 16.95
CA MET A 30 -9.68 8.20 15.71
C MET A 30 -9.12 6.89 15.15
N CYS A 31 -8.73 6.94 13.87
CA CYS A 31 -7.93 5.92 13.20
C CYS A 31 -6.54 6.54 12.94
N SER A 32 -5.47 5.96 13.49
CA SER A 32 -4.13 6.51 13.29
C SER A 32 -3.01 5.54 13.68
N SER A 33 -1.91 5.59 12.94
CA SER A 33 -0.64 4.94 13.26
C SER A 33 0.54 5.79 12.78
N SER A 34 1.69 5.66 13.45
CA SER A 34 2.96 6.09 12.88
C SER A 34 3.41 5.17 11.73
N VAL A 35 4.26 5.70 10.86
CA VAL A 35 4.78 4.97 9.68
C VAL A 35 6.03 4.20 10.03
N GLY A 36 6.02 2.89 9.78
CA GLY A 36 7.13 1.97 10.02
C GLY A 36 7.33 1.64 11.49
N ARG A 37 8.43 0.93 11.78
CA ARG A 37 8.83 0.57 13.14
C ARG A 37 9.38 1.80 13.86
N ASP A 38 8.64 2.28 14.85
CA ASP A 38 9.12 3.28 15.78
C ASP A 38 10.06 2.62 16.80
N THR A 39 11.25 3.18 16.96
CA THR A 39 12.25 2.72 17.94
C THR A 39 12.50 3.75 19.04
N THR A 40 11.73 4.85 19.05
CA THR A 40 11.84 5.90 20.08
C THR A 40 11.14 5.51 21.39
N GLN A 41 10.20 4.56 21.32
CA GLN A 41 9.46 4.03 22.46
C GLN A 41 9.09 2.56 22.25
N PRO A 42 9.12 1.70 23.29
CA PRO A 42 8.80 0.27 23.18
C PRO A 42 7.44 -0.03 22.53
N GLN A 43 6.45 0.79 22.85
CA GLN A 43 5.07 0.60 22.44
C GLN A 43 4.70 1.62 21.36
N GLN A 44 4.43 1.15 20.14
CA GLN A 44 3.90 1.98 19.06
C GLN A 44 2.37 1.88 19.05
N PRO A 45 1.63 2.92 19.46
CA PRO A 45 0.17 2.85 19.46
C PRO A 45 -0.39 2.84 18.04
N VAL A 46 -1.38 1.97 17.81
CA VAL A 46 -2.22 1.93 16.62
C VAL A 46 -3.65 2.13 17.07
N TYR A 47 -4.21 3.30 16.78
CA TYR A 47 -5.55 3.69 17.21
C TYR A 47 -6.57 3.14 16.21
N ILE A 48 -7.43 2.24 16.69
CA ILE A 48 -8.57 1.68 15.97
C ILE A 48 -9.82 1.99 16.80
N GLY A 49 -10.22 3.26 16.78
CA GLY A 49 -11.38 3.76 17.51
C GLY A 49 -12.73 3.32 16.95
N PRO A 50 -13.83 3.71 17.60
CA PRO A 50 -15.18 3.54 17.08
C PRO A 50 -15.29 4.12 15.66
N GLY A 51 -15.79 3.30 14.72
CA GLY A 51 -15.91 3.67 13.29
C GLY A 51 -14.75 3.18 12.41
N CYS A 52 -13.61 2.79 12.99
CA CYS A 52 -12.45 2.31 12.23
C CYS A 52 -12.52 0.82 11.86
N TYR A 53 -13.51 0.06 12.33
CA TYR A 53 -13.58 -1.42 12.22
C TYR A 53 -13.87 -1.97 10.81
N ARG A 54 -13.69 -1.17 9.77
CA ARG A 54 -13.85 -1.60 8.37
C ARG A 54 -12.54 -2.15 7.84
N PHE A 55 -12.63 -3.09 6.92
CA PHE A 55 -11.45 -3.77 6.37
C PHE A 55 -10.45 -2.78 5.74
N GLY A 56 -10.89 -1.88 4.85
CA GLY A 56 -10.02 -0.87 4.26
C GLY A 56 -9.30 -0.01 5.31
N VAL A 57 -10.04 0.54 6.26
CA VAL A 57 -9.49 1.40 7.33
C VAL A 57 -8.48 0.65 8.20
N THR A 58 -8.84 -0.52 8.74
CA THR A 58 -7.88 -1.31 9.55
C THR A 58 -6.67 -1.76 8.73
N SER A 59 -6.84 -2.09 7.45
CA SER A 59 -5.73 -2.47 6.57
C SER A 59 -4.81 -1.30 6.24
N HIS A 60 -5.36 -0.07 6.14
CA HIS A 60 -4.64 1.19 5.95
C HIS A 60 -3.75 1.49 7.16
N GLU A 61 -4.30 1.42 8.38
CA GLU A 61 -3.50 1.65 9.60
C GLU A 61 -2.38 0.61 9.75
N ILE A 62 -2.65 -0.66 9.40
CA ILE A 62 -1.59 -1.67 9.34
C ILE A 62 -0.58 -1.35 8.23
N GLY A 63 -1.03 -0.80 7.11
CA GLY A 63 -0.19 -0.27 6.03
C GLY A 63 0.83 0.74 6.54
N HIS A 64 0.42 1.68 7.39
CA HIS A 64 1.34 2.58 8.08
C HIS A 64 2.35 1.83 8.95
N VAL A 65 1.90 0.89 9.80
CA VAL A 65 2.81 0.08 10.66
C VAL A 65 3.90 -0.61 9.84
N ILE A 66 3.57 -1.12 8.65
CA ILE A 66 4.51 -1.82 7.75
C ILE A 66 5.25 -0.87 6.78
N GLY A 67 5.17 0.45 7.01
CA GLY A 67 6.03 1.44 6.35
C GLY A 67 5.44 2.15 5.15
N LEU A 68 4.14 2.04 4.89
CA LEU A 68 3.48 2.82 3.84
C LEU A 68 3.16 4.23 4.34
N PHE A 69 3.67 5.24 3.62
CA PHE A 69 3.17 6.61 3.73
C PHE A 69 1.83 6.74 3.01
N HIS A 70 1.12 7.86 3.24
CA HIS A 70 0.01 8.17 2.34
C HIS A 70 0.52 8.32 0.91
N HIS A 71 -0.25 7.80 -0.04
CA HIS A 71 0.22 7.70 -1.42
C HIS A 71 0.39 9.08 -2.08
N HIS A 72 -0.43 10.07 -1.69
CA HIS A 72 -0.27 11.47 -2.11
C HIS A 72 0.93 12.17 -1.48
N GLN A 73 1.71 11.51 -0.62
CA GLN A 73 2.95 12.08 -0.09
C GLN A 73 4.17 11.69 -0.93
N ARG A 74 4.02 10.92 -2.01
CA ARG A 74 5.13 10.69 -2.94
C ARG A 74 5.71 12.00 -3.47
N TYR A 75 7.04 12.07 -3.57
CA TYR A 75 7.75 13.23 -4.11
C TYR A 75 7.43 13.52 -5.58
N ASP A 76 6.89 12.54 -6.32
CA ASP A 76 6.52 12.65 -7.73
C ASP A 76 5.00 12.81 -7.95
N ARG A 77 4.20 13.02 -6.89
CA ARG A 77 2.73 13.05 -6.97
C ARG A 77 2.19 14.08 -7.95
N ASP A 78 2.87 15.22 -8.12
CA ASP A 78 2.33 16.39 -8.84
C ASP A 78 2.24 16.12 -10.35
N ALA A 79 2.82 15.01 -10.83
CA ALA A 79 2.60 14.47 -12.17
C ALA A 79 1.29 13.68 -12.33
N TYR A 80 0.56 13.41 -11.24
CA TYR A 80 -0.61 12.53 -11.20
C TYR A 80 -1.82 13.15 -10.51
N VAL A 81 -1.60 14.03 -9.53
CA VAL A 81 -2.65 14.73 -8.79
C VAL A 81 -2.34 16.23 -8.73
N LYS A 82 -3.40 17.03 -8.62
CA LYS A 82 -3.32 18.47 -8.37
C LYS A 82 -3.79 18.75 -6.95
N TYR A 83 -2.95 19.44 -6.19
CA TYR A 83 -3.23 19.93 -4.84
C TYR A 83 -3.73 21.38 -4.89
N TYR A 84 -4.81 21.66 -4.15
CA TYR A 84 -5.45 22.98 -4.02
C TYR A 84 -5.29 23.49 -2.58
N PRO A 85 -4.13 24.09 -2.24
CA PRO A 85 -3.87 24.56 -0.87
C PRO A 85 -4.87 25.61 -0.38
N GLU A 86 -5.49 26.37 -1.29
CA GLU A 86 -6.53 27.35 -0.98
C GLU A 86 -7.81 26.72 -0.39
N ASN A 87 -8.02 25.42 -0.60
CA ASN A 87 -9.18 24.68 -0.09
C ASN A 87 -8.90 24.03 1.28
N VAL A 88 -7.71 24.17 1.84
CA VAL A 88 -7.26 23.52 3.08
C VAL A 88 -6.90 24.59 4.13
N ASP A 89 -7.27 24.36 5.39
CA ASP A 89 -6.86 25.27 6.46
C ASP A 89 -5.33 25.30 6.59
N ARG A 90 -4.76 26.48 6.85
CA ARG A 90 -3.30 26.64 6.96
C ARG A 90 -2.68 25.68 7.98
N SER A 91 -3.39 25.38 9.07
CA SER A 91 -2.97 24.44 10.11
C SER A 91 -2.88 22.98 9.63
N ASP A 92 -3.62 22.60 8.58
CA ASP A 92 -3.67 21.24 8.03
C ASP A 92 -2.80 21.05 6.79
N THR A 93 -2.21 22.12 6.23
CA THR A 93 -1.35 22.04 5.04
C THR A 93 -0.16 21.07 5.20
N GLY A 94 0.29 20.83 6.43
CA GLY A 94 1.33 19.84 6.75
C GLY A 94 0.95 18.41 6.36
N ASN A 95 -0.33 18.05 6.37
CA ASN A 95 -0.83 16.73 5.98
C ASN A 95 -0.68 16.46 4.46
N PHE A 96 -0.42 17.51 3.68
CA PHE A 96 -0.18 17.46 2.24
C PHE A 96 1.30 17.64 1.88
N ALA A 97 2.22 17.62 2.86
CA ALA A 97 3.64 17.66 2.56
C ALA A 97 4.10 16.37 1.86
N THR A 98 4.86 16.52 0.77
CA THR A 98 5.55 15.38 0.14
C THR A 98 6.70 14.89 1.03
N VAL A 99 6.93 13.59 1.03
CA VAL A 99 8.11 12.95 1.62
C VAL A 99 9.22 12.90 0.58
N SER A 100 10.41 13.37 0.94
CA SER A 100 11.60 13.35 0.07
C SER A 100 11.97 11.94 -0.38
N SER A 101 12.54 11.81 -1.58
CA SER A 101 13.10 10.55 -2.11
C SER A 101 14.18 9.91 -1.23
N LYS A 102 14.75 10.65 -0.27
CA LYS A 102 15.65 10.10 0.76
C LYS A 102 14.94 9.13 1.71
N PHE A 103 13.64 9.35 1.97
CA PHE A 103 12.86 8.60 2.97
C PHE A 103 11.75 7.77 2.36
N LEU A 104 11.36 8.05 1.11
CA LEU A 104 10.34 7.32 0.37
C LEU A 104 10.92 6.79 -0.93
N ASP A 105 10.82 5.48 -1.14
CA ASP A 105 11.13 4.83 -2.40
C ASP A 105 9.82 4.44 -3.10
N THR A 106 9.72 4.75 -4.40
CA THR A 106 8.57 4.34 -5.23
C THR A 106 8.72 2.89 -5.71
N TYR A 107 9.88 2.30 -5.50
CA TYR A 107 10.32 1.01 -6.03
C TYR A 107 10.19 0.91 -7.54
N GLY A 108 10.16 2.04 -8.26
CA GLY A 108 9.88 2.07 -9.70
C GLY A 108 8.45 1.66 -10.07
N LEU A 109 7.51 1.73 -9.12
CA LEU A 109 6.09 1.45 -9.36
C LEU A 109 5.33 2.71 -9.79
N PRO A 110 4.33 2.57 -10.67
CA PRO A 110 3.51 3.68 -11.10
C PRO A 110 2.73 4.28 -9.92
N TYR A 111 2.23 5.50 -10.09
CA TYR A 111 1.38 6.13 -9.09
C TYR A 111 -0.02 5.50 -9.11
N ASP A 112 -0.41 4.90 -7.99
CA ASP A 112 -1.72 4.33 -7.76
C ASP A 112 -2.72 5.31 -7.13
N VAL A 113 -3.58 5.90 -7.95
CA VAL A 113 -4.68 6.77 -7.50
C VAL A 113 -5.71 6.00 -6.67
N GLY A 114 -5.79 4.67 -6.85
CA GLY A 114 -6.69 3.76 -6.12
C GLY A 114 -6.04 3.06 -4.93
N SER A 115 -4.83 3.46 -4.52
CA SER A 115 -4.20 2.95 -3.30
C SER A 115 -5.10 3.16 -2.10
N VAL A 116 -5.16 2.18 -1.18
CA VAL A 116 -5.87 2.36 0.11
C VAL A 116 -5.22 3.46 0.95
N MET A 117 -3.96 3.79 0.66
CA MET A 117 -3.19 4.83 1.32
C MET A 117 -3.42 6.22 0.69
N HIS A 118 -4.25 6.34 -0.35
CA HIS A 118 -4.52 7.62 -1.00
C HIS A 118 -5.65 8.37 -0.29
N TYR A 119 -5.48 9.66 -0.04
CA TYR A 119 -6.56 10.51 0.46
C TYR A 119 -7.73 10.62 -0.52
N ALA A 120 -8.94 10.74 0.04
CA ALA A 120 -10.12 11.17 -0.69
C ALA A 120 -9.95 12.62 -1.18
N PRO A 121 -10.67 13.05 -2.23
CA PRO A 121 -10.52 14.39 -2.80
C PRO A 121 -10.75 15.53 -1.80
N THR A 122 -11.65 15.32 -0.83
CA THR A 122 -12.12 16.34 0.14
C THR A 122 -11.50 16.17 1.52
N GLU A 123 -10.49 15.31 1.67
CA GLU A 123 -9.81 15.12 2.95
C GLU A 123 -9.20 16.46 3.40
N PHE A 124 -9.41 16.87 4.66
CA PHE A 124 -9.03 18.18 5.21
C PHE A 124 -9.54 19.43 4.45
N ALA A 125 -10.51 19.29 3.53
CA ALA A 125 -11.06 20.44 2.83
C ALA A 125 -11.92 21.30 3.77
N ILE A 126 -11.73 22.63 3.73
CA ILE A 126 -12.54 23.61 4.47
C ILE A 126 -14.02 23.49 4.09
N ASN A 127 -14.27 23.18 2.82
CA ASN A 127 -15.60 23.01 2.28
C ASN A 127 -15.65 21.72 1.43
N PRO A 128 -16.58 20.79 1.73
CA PRO A 128 -16.65 19.49 1.05
C PRO A 128 -17.01 19.57 -0.45
N PHE A 129 -17.45 20.74 -0.95
CA PHE A 129 -17.68 20.96 -2.38
C PHE A 129 -16.41 21.36 -3.15
N PHE A 130 -15.32 21.71 -2.45
CA PHE A 130 -14.07 22.15 -3.03
C PHE A 130 -12.94 21.18 -2.63
N PRO A 131 -12.56 20.25 -3.51
CA PRO A 131 -11.58 19.21 -3.18
C PRO A 131 -10.18 19.82 -2.95
N ALA A 132 -9.47 19.26 -1.97
CA ALA A 132 -8.06 19.56 -1.71
C ALA A 132 -7.15 18.85 -2.73
N LEU A 133 -7.53 17.65 -3.20
CA LEU A 133 -6.78 16.86 -4.18
C LEU A 133 -7.68 16.39 -5.32
N MET A 134 -7.18 16.47 -6.55
CA MET A 134 -7.85 15.91 -7.73
C MET A 134 -6.87 15.10 -8.56
N ALA A 135 -7.32 14.00 -9.15
CA ALA A 135 -6.53 13.26 -10.13
C ALA A 135 -6.41 14.09 -11.42
N LEU A 136 -5.23 14.10 -12.03
CA LEU A 136 -5.03 14.72 -13.35
C LEU A 136 -5.70 13.89 -14.45
N ASN A 137 -5.78 12.57 -14.27
CA ASN A 137 -6.57 11.70 -15.15
C ASN A 137 -7.97 11.53 -14.56
N GLU A 138 -8.95 12.16 -15.19
CA GLU A 138 -10.35 12.15 -14.75
C GLU A 138 -10.95 10.74 -14.67
N ASN A 139 -10.48 9.80 -15.50
CA ASN A 139 -10.95 8.40 -15.46
C ASN A 139 -10.56 7.68 -14.16
N LEU A 140 -9.56 8.19 -13.43
CA LEU A 140 -9.11 7.65 -12.14
C LEU A 140 -9.69 8.41 -10.95
N GLN A 141 -10.41 9.51 -11.18
CA GLN A 141 -10.93 10.35 -10.10
C GLN A 141 -11.85 9.58 -9.13
N GLY A 142 -12.62 8.62 -9.66
CA GLY A 142 -13.54 7.80 -8.87
C GLY A 142 -12.87 6.77 -7.96
N SER A 143 -11.57 6.48 -8.13
CA SER A 143 -10.85 5.53 -7.28
C SER A 143 -10.16 6.19 -6.07
N MET A 144 -10.05 7.53 -6.06
CA MET A 144 -9.39 8.26 -4.98
C MET A 144 -10.09 8.05 -3.64
N GLY A 145 -9.33 7.70 -2.60
CA GLY A 145 -9.86 7.53 -1.25
C GLY A 145 -10.73 6.28 -1.06
N GLN A 146 -10.64 5.30 -1.96
CA GLN A 146 -11.32 4.02 -1.76
C GLN A 146 -10.85 3.36 -0.45
N MET A 147 -11.80 2.73 0.24
CA MET A 147 -11.56 2.02 1.50
C MET A 147 -12.11 0.58 1.42
N GLU A 148 -12.07 -0.02 0.24
CA GLU A 148 -12.40 -1.43 0.02
C GLU A 148 -11.26 -2.34 0.47
N GLY A 149 -10.00 -1.90 0.37
CA GLY A 149 -8.84 -2.66 0.82
C GLY A 149 -7.56 -2.27 0.08
N PRO A 150 -6.39 -2.84 0.45
CA PRO A 150 -5.13 -2.54 -0.20
C PRO A 150 -5.13 -2.97 -1.66
N SER A 151 -4.60 -2.10 -2.51
CA SER A 151 -4.52 -2.34 -3.94
C SER A 151 -3.46 -3.39 -4.30
N PHE A 152 -3.48 -3.81 -5.57
CA PHE A 152 -2.43 -4.67 -6.13
C PHE A 152 -1.02 -4.06 -5.97
N LEU A 153 -0.90 -2.73 -6.08
CA LEU A 153 0.36 -2.01 -5.98
C LEU A 153 0.76 -1.75 -4.52
N ASP A 154 -0.18 -1.55 -3.60
CA ASP A 154 0.11 -1.47 -2.15
C ASP A 154 0.84 -2.74 -1.68
N VAL A 155 0.32 -3.91 -2.07
CA VAL A 155 0.95 -5.21 -1.80
C VAL A 155 2.34 -5.32 -2.44
N GLN A 156 2.48 -4.83 -3.68
CA GLN A 156 3.76 -4.90 -4.40
C GLN A 156 4.83 -4.02 -3.76
N ILE A 157 4.47 -2.84 -3.27
CA ILE A 157 5.37 -1.94 -2.51
C ILE A 157 5.92 -2.69 -1.29
N VAL A 158 5.03 -3.28 -0.47
CA VAL A 158 5.43 -4.02 0.73
C VAL A 158 6.33 -5.20 0.37
N ASN A 159 5.99 -5.98 -0.67
CA ASN A 159 6.81 -7.11 -1.09
C ASN A 159 8.21 -6.71 -1.56
N ARG A 160 8.36 -5.56 -2.24
CA ARG A 160 9.66 -5.01 -2.63
C ARG A 160 10.42 -4.47 -1.42
N HIS A 161 9.74 -3.76 -0.51
CA HIS A 161 10.35 -3.20 0.70
C HIS A 161 10.93 -4.28 1.62
N TYR A 162 10.15 -5.32 1.91
CA TYR A 162 10.55 -6.44 2.77
C TYR A 162 11.30 -7.55 2.01
N LYS A 163 11.64 -7.33 0.74
CA LYS A 163 12.41 -8.26 -0.10
C LYS A 163 11.81 -9.66 -0.15
N CYS A 164 10.48 -9.76 -0.18
CA CYS A 164 9.78 -11.03 -0.10
C CYS A 164 10.10 -12.00 -1.26
N TYR A 165 10.58 -11.48 -2.39
CA TYR A 165 10.99 -12.29 -3.54
C TYR A 165 12.34 -12.99 -3.37
N GLU A 166 13.13 -12.69 -2.34
CA GLU A 166 14.40 -13.40 -2.10
C GLU A 166 14.18 -14.91 -1.86
N ALA A 167 13.04 -15.29 -1.27
CA ALA A 167 12.62 -16.68 -1.13
C ALA A 167 12.48 -17.41 -2.49
N CYS A 168 12.20 -16.66 -3.56
CA CYS A 168 12.05 -17.19 -4.93
C CYS A 168 13.37 -17.25 -5.71
N ASN A 169 14.49 -16.79 -5.16
CA ASN A 169 15.76 -16.73 -5.90
C ASN A 169 16.27 -18.13 -6.29
N ASN A 170 16.08 -19.12 -5.42
CA ASN A 170 16.56 -20.49 -5.59
C ASN A 170 15.52 -21.43 -6.21
N THR A 171 14.34 -20.92 -6.58
CA THR A 171 13.29 -21.74 -7.20
C THR A 171 13.61 -21.94 -8.68
N GLU A 172 13.58 -23.20 -9.15
CA GLU A 172 13.76 -23.52 -10.57
C GLU A 172 12.60 -22.98 -11.43
N VAL A 173 11.40 -22.90 -10.84
CA VAL A 173 10.21 -22.36 -11.51
C VAL A 173 10.10 -20.86 -11.24
N LYS A 174 10.35 -20.06 -12.27
CA LYS A 174 10.16 -18.60 -12.27
C LYS A 174 9.18 -18.22 -13.37
N PRO A 175 7.87 -18.21 -13.11
CA PRO A 175 6.88 -17.93 -14.13
C PRO A 175 7.04 -16.50 -14.64
N LYS A 176 6.91 -16.32 -15.95
CA LYS A 176 6.85 -14.98 -16.54
C LYS A 176 5.43 -14.44 -16.36
N CYS A 177 5.26 -13.56 -15.39
CA CYS A 177 3.99 -12.90 -15.15
C CYS A 177 3.71 -11.82 -16.19
N LEU A 178 2.46 -11.78 -16.68
CA LEU A 178 2.04 -10.88 -17.75
C LEU A 178 1.39 -9.61 -17.19
N ASN A 179 1.31 -8.57 -18.03
CA ASN A 179 0.53 -7.35 -17.78
C ASN A 179 0.82 -6.65 -16.44
N GLY A 180 2.11 -6.52 -16.09
CA GLY A 180 2.54 -5.91 -14.82
C GLY A 180 2.35 -6.82 -13.60
N GLY A 181 1.97 -8.08 -13.81
CA GLY A 181 1.92 -9.11 -12.78
C GLY A 181 3.29 -9.40 -12.16
N TYR A 182 3.29 -10.01 -10.98
CA TYR A 182 4.48 -10.45 -10.27
C TYR A 182 4.28 -11.85 -9.68
N ALA A 183 5.36 -12.60 -9.47
CA ALA A 183 5.29 -13.91 -8.84
C ALA A 183 4.75 -13.78 -7.41
N ASN A 184 3.91 -14.68 -6.94
CA ASN A 184 3.45 -14.69 -5.56
C ASN A 184 4.65 -15.01 -4.66
N PRO A 185 5.05 -14.14 -3.72
CA PRO A 185 6.21 -14.42 -2.86
C PRO A 185 5.99 -15.59 -1.89
N LEU A 186 4.75 -16.01 -1.67
CA LEU A 186 4.41 -17.17 -0.84
C LEU A 186 4.33 -18.49 -1.63
N ASP A 187 4.21 -18.38 -2.96
CA ASP A 187 4.22 -19.51 -3.90
C ASP A 187 4.79 -19.02 -5.23
N CYS A 188 6.10 -19.15 -5.38
CA CYS A 188 6.86 -18.60 -6.51
C CYS A 188 6.43 -19.15 -7.88
N SER A 189 5.64 -20.23 -7.92
CA SER A 189 5.12 -20.83 -9.15
C SER A 189 3.85 -20.12 -9.69
N VAL A 190 3.21 -19.28 -8.87
CA VAL A 190 1.93 -18.63 -9.18
C VAL A 190 2.15 -17.14 -9.47
N CYS A 191 1.54 -16.60 -10.52
CA CYS A 191 1.53 -15.16 -10.76
C CYS A 191 0.34 -14.48 -10.09
N LYS A 192 0.59 -13.31 -9.49
CA LYS A 192 -0.41 -12.33 -9.05
C LYS A 192 -0.49 -11.22 -10.10
N SER A 193 -1.69 -10.83 -10.47
CA SER A 193 -1.96 -9.68 -11.35
C SER A 193 -3.34 -9.09 -11.04
N VAL A 194 -3.59 -7.87 -11.50
CA VAL A 194 -4.94 -7.28 -11.40
C VAL A 194 -5.92 -8.14 -12.22
N PRO A 195 -7.07 -8.56 -11.67
CA PRO A 195 -7.99 -9.49 -12.34
C PRO A 195 -8.41 -9.04 -13.74
N GLN A 196 -8.56 -7.73 -13.95
CA GLN A 196 -8.96 -7.15 -15.24
C GLN A 196 -7.91 -7.34 -16.35
N TYR A 197 -6.66 -7.63 -16.00
CA TYR A 197 -5.57 -7.84 -16.96
C TYR A 197 -5.25 -9.32 -17.20
N CYS A 198 -5.97 -10.27 -16.61
CA CYS A 198 -5.83 -11.68 -16.97
C CYS A 198 -6.75 -12.01 -18.16
N LEU A 199 -6.19 -12.01 -19.37
CA LEU A 199 -6.91 -12.49 -20.56
C LEU A 199 -7.21 -13.98 -20.39
N SER A 200 -8.49 -14.36 -20.49
CA SER A 200 -8.93 -15.76 -20.41
C SER A 200 -8.38 -16.54 -19.19
N GLY A 201 -8.23 -15.88 -18.04
CA GLY A 201 -7.77 -16.49 -16.79
C GLY A 201 -6.26 -16.80 -16.74
N GLN A 202 -5.49 -16.43 -17.77
CA GLN A 202 -4.05 -16.63 -17.81
C GLN A 202 -3.32 -15.37 -17.37
N CYS A 203 -2.72 -15.42 -16.19
CA CYS A 203 -1.93 -14.35 -15.60
C CYS A 203 -0.40 -14.61 -15.73
N ALA A 204 -0.02 -15.74 -16.33
CA ALA A 204 1.36 -16.21 -16.51
C ALA A 204 1.54 -16.90 -17.87
N GLN A 205 2.73 -16.84 -18.45
CA GLN A 205 3.15 -17.82 -19.47
C GLN A 205 3.69 -19.06 -18.75
N GLN A 206 3.14 -20.24 -19.05
CA GLN A 206 3.77 -21.50 -18.67
C GLN A 206 5.15 -21.54 -19.33
N GLY A 207 6.21 -21.68 -18.52
CA GLY A 207 7.57 -21.78 -19.04
C GLY A 207 7.64 -22.93 -20.04
N SER A 208 8.13 -22.66 -21.24
CA SER A 208 8.47 -23.70 -22.20
C SER A 208 9.47 -24.65 -21.55
N GLU A 209 9.09 -25.92 -21.38
CA GLU A 209 10.04 -27.00 -21.16
C GLU A 209 11.12 -26.90 -22.26
N VAL A 210 12.36 -26.67 -21.85
CA VAL A 210 13.49 -26.84 -22.75
C VAL A 210 13.62 -28.34 -22.95
N MET A 211 12.90 -28.88 -23.93
CA MET A 211 13.15 -30.22 -24.43
C MET A 211 14.49 -30.19 -25.16
N SER A 212 15.52 -30.69 -24.51
CA SER A 212 16.76 -31.08 -25.18
C SER A 212 16.44 -32.17 -26.20
N VAL A 213 16.61 -31.85 -27.48
CA VAL A 213 16.59 -32.84 -28.55
C VAL A 213 18.00 -33.42 -28.62
N ASN A 214 18.14 -34.73 -28.42
CA ASN A 214 19.35 -35.50 -28.72
C ASN A 214 19.63 -35.53 -30.23
#